data_AF-A0A1Z4KWE2-F1
#
_entry.id   AF-A0A1Z4KWE2-F1
#
_cell.length_a   1.000
_cell.length_b   1.000
_cell.length_c   1.000
_cell.angle_alpha   90.00
_cell.angle_beta   90.00
_cell.angle_gamma   90.00
#
_symmetry.space_group_name_H-M   'P 1'
#
loop_
_entity.id
_entity.type
_entity.pdbx_description
1 polymer ?
#
loop_
_entity_poly.entity_id
_entity_poly.type
_entity_poly.pdbx_seq_one_letter_code
_entity_poly.pdbx_strand_id
1 'polypeptide(L)'
;MGKHKKKQKNVPPWLAHENLFIPKTSQQITTDAGWEKISFDDATQFFSTQSIQDWRESFVESLDDISDLISAQGVDIDLEDEVAVDKFLDNYKPQQFNVVVAKAVYDIHSWVRILTISTPEDEEYYFHNHEIEAIRLGIGLRRHLNLDIPVINDCQNAVRYLQGKYPNIGWQPRNCVSVAHRLKIAQATKVYNEQAWDEEWDEVLDEELIFDEEIYLG
;
A
#
# COMPACT_ATOMS: atom_id res chain seq x y z
N MET A 1 37.65 34.17 -23.07
CA MET A 1 37.30 33.18 -22.04
C MET A 1 36.20 32.27 -22.57
N GLY A 2 36.54 31.07 -23.03
CA GLY A 2 35.58 30.14 -23.63
C GLY A 2 34.80 29.37 -22.56
N LYS A 3 33.47 29.37 -22.64
CA LYS A 3 32.61 28.55 -21.77
C LYS A 3 32.81 27.08 -22.11
N HIS A 4 33.39 26.30 -21.20
CA HIS A 4 33.44 24.84 -21.33
C HIS A 4 32.01 24.28 -21.30
N LYS A 5 31.56 23.68 -22.41
CA LYS A 5 30.36 22.83 -22.43
C LYS A 5 30.62 21.65 -21.49
N LYS A 6 29.82 21.51 -20.43
CA LYS A 6 29.83 20.30 -19.59
C LYS A 6 29.56 19.10 -20.50
N LYS A 7 30.50 18.15 -20.57
CA LYS A 7 30.28 16.86 -21.23
C LYS A 7 29.12 16.18 -20.50
N GLN A 8 28.05 15.84 -21.23
CA GLN A 8 27.05 14.90 -20.73
C GLN A 8 27.79 13.63 -20.31
N LYS A 9 27.59 13.18 -19.07
CA LYS A 9 28.05 11.85 -18.65
C LYS A 9 27.32 10.85 -19.54
N ASN A 10 28.07 9.96 -20.19
CA ASN A 10 27.48 8.82 -20.90
C ASN A 10 26.71 7.98 -19.88
N VAL A 11 25.38 8.03 -19.97
CA VAL A 11 24.50 7.12 -19.24
C VAL A 11 24.64 5.75 -19.91
N PRO A 12 24.88 4.67 -19.15
CA PRO A 12 24.94 3.31 -19.70
C PRO A 12 23.68 2.96 -20.51
N PRO A 13 23.76 2.17 -21.59
CA PRO A 13 22.63 1.91 -22.51
C PRO A 13 21.37 1.35 -21.83
N TRP A 14 21.53 0.53 -20.77
CA TRP A 14 20.42 -0.02 -19.99
C TRP A 14 19.73 1.02 -19.08
N LEU A 15 20.40 2.14 -18.79
CA LEU A 15 19.82 3.31 -18.13
C LEU A 15 19.28 4.34 -19.14
N ALA A 16 19.53 4.14 -20.44
CA ALA A 16 19.17 5.08 -21.50
C ALA A 16 17.76 4.85 -22.09
N HIS A 17 17.08 3.76 -21.73
CA HIS A 17 15.79 3.37 -22.33
C HIS A 17 14.66 3.25 -21.31
N GLU A 18 14.90 3.60 -20.05
CA GLU A 18 13.88 3.51 -19.03
C GLU A 18 13.00 4.76 -19.02
N ASN A 19 12.16 4.91 -20.03
CA ASN A 19 11.15 5.96 -20.03
C ASN A 19 9.94 5.49 -19.20
N LEU A 20 10.07 5.58 -17.87
CA LEU A 20 8.96 5.33 -16.94
C LEU A 20 7.87 6.39 -17.07
N PHE A 21 8.23 7.59 -17.53
CA PHE A 21 7.32 8.73 -17.54
C PHE A 21 6.25 8.59 -18.62
N ILE A 22 4.99 8.64 -18.19
CA ILE A 22 3.83 8.80 -19.09
C ILE A 22 3.34 10.25 -18.96
N PRO A 23 3.27 11.03 -20.06
CA PRO A 23 2.70 12.37 -20.02
C PRO A 23 1.27 12.38 -19.48
N LYS A 24 0.89 13.44 -18.77
CA LYS A 24 -0.48 13.57 -18.25
C LYS A 24 -1.52 13.45 -19.36
N THR A 25 -2.48 12.56 -19.16
CA THR A 25 -3.62 12.35 -20.07
C THR A 25 -4.91 12.91 -19.45
N SER A 26 -5.96 13.03 -20.26
CA SER A 26 -7.31 13.37 -19.76
C SER A 26 -7.95 12.23 -18.97
N GLN A 27 -7.53 10.99 -19.20
CA GLN A 27 -7.99 9.79 -18.53
C GLN A 27 -6.79 8.98 -18.06
N GLN A 28 -6.60 8.88 -16.75
CA GLN A 28 -5.58 8.07 -16.09
C GLN A 28 -6.09 7.66 -14.72
N ILE A 29 -5.75 6.45 -14.29
CA ILE A 29 -5.94 6.01 -12.91
C ILE A 29 -4.74 6.48 -12.12
N THR A 30 -4.95 7.19 -11.02
CA THR A 30 -3.86 7.56 -10.11
C THR A 30 -3.82 6.62 -8.93
N THR A 31 -2.63 6.17 -8.55
CA THR A 31 -2.42 5.28 -7.40
C THR A 31 -1.38 5.86 -6.44
N ASP A 32 -1.48 5.49 -5.17
CA ASP A 32 -0.59 5.89 -4.08
C ASP A 32 -0.69 4.86 -2.96
N ALA A 33 0.40 4.61 -2.24
CA ALA A 33 0.38 3.95 -0.95
C ALA A 33 0.55 4.99 0.17
N GLY A 34 -0.14 4.78 1.29
CA GLY A 34 -0.12 5.75 2.37
C GLY A 34 -0.51 5.17 3.72
N TRP A 35 -0.42 6.02 4.73
CA TRP A 35 -0.79 5.70 6.10
C TRP A 35 -2.19 6.20 6.42
N GLU A 36 -2.95 5.38 7.14
CA GLU A 36 -4.19 5.77 7.80
C GLU A 36 -4.19 5.29 9.24
N LYS A 37 -4.96 5.96 10.09
CA LYS A 37 -5.24 5.49 11.44
C LYS A 37 -6.64 4.91 11.47
N ILE A 38 -6.77 3.72 12.03
CA ILE A 38 -8.07 3.08 12.28
C ILE A 38 -8.21 2.75 13.76
N SER A 39 -9.44 2.56 14.22
CA SER A 39 -9.69 2.05 15.56
C SER A 39 -9.41 0.56 15.65
N PHE A 40 -9.11 0.06 16.85
CA PHE A 40 -8.93 -1.38 17.07
C PHE A 40 -10.19 -2.18 16.72
N ASP A 41 -11.37 -1.62 16.99
CA ASP A 41 -12.64 -2.27 16.66
C ASP A 41 -12.85 -2.36 15.14
N ASP A 42 -12.49 -1.32 14.38
CA ASP A 42 -12.58 -1.33 12.92
C ASP A 42 -11.60 -2.33 12.29
N ALA A 43 -10.46 -2.59 12.91
CA ALA A 43 -9.46 -3.49 12.36
C ALA A 43 -9.96 -4.92 12.18
N THR A 44 -10.90 -5.35 13.03
CA THR A 44 -11.53 -6.68 12.92
C THR A 44 -12.35 -6.85 11.64
N GLN A 45 -12.67 -5.75 10.94
CA GLN A 45 -13.34 -5.79 9.63
C GLN A 45 -12.36 -6.08 8.48
N PHE A 46 -11.06 -5.85 8.71
CA PHE A 46 -10.04 -5.84 7.66
C PHE A 46 -8.95 -6.88 7.85
N PHE A 47 -8.75 -7.36 9.07
CA PHE A 47 -7.71 -8.31 9.40
C PHE A 47 -8.28 -9.52 10.14
N SER A 48 -7.61 -10.66 9.97
CA SER A 48 -7.93 -11.84 10.76
C SER A 48 -7.65 -11.60 12.24
N THR A 49 -8.33 -12.34 13.12
CA THR A 49 -8.04 -12.30 14.57
C THR A 49 -6.58 -12.63 14.87
N GLN A 50 -5.99 -13.58 14.12
CA GLN A 50 -4.59 -13.95 14.29
C GLN A 50 -3.65 -12.79 13.95
N SER A 51 -3.87 -12.11 12.82
CA SER A 51 -3.03 -10.98 12.39
C SER A 51 -3.04 -9.84 13.42
N ILE A 52 -4.21 -9.58 14.05
CA ILE A 52 -4.34 -8.58 15.11
C ILE A 52 -3.61 -9.02 16.38
N GLN A 53 -3.66 -10.31 16.73
CA GLN A 53 -2.96 -10.88 17.89
C GLN A 53 -1.44 -10.81 17.71
N ASP A 54 -0.92 -11.27 16.58
CA ASP A 54 0.51 -11.27 16.27
C ASP A 54 1.10 -9.85 16.30
N TRP A 55 0.37 -8.90 15.70
CA TRP A 55 0.76 -7.49 15.75
C TRP A 55 0.76 -6.96 17.19
N ARG A 56 -0.26 -7.28 17.98
CA ARG A 56 -0.38 -6.82 19.37
C ARG A 56 0.75 -7.35 20.24
N GLU A 57 1.11 -8.62 20.10
CA GLU A 57 2.24 -9.24 20.80
C GLU A 57 3.54 -8.52 20.45
N SER A 58 3.81 -8.33 19.16
CA SER A 58 5.00 -7.59 18.69
C SER A 58 5.02 -6.14 19.20
N PHE A 59 3.88 -5.46 19.21
CA PHE A 59 3.76 -4.11 19.75
C PHE A 59 4.11 -4.07 21.23
N VAL A 60 3.55 -4.98 22.04
CA VAL A 60 3.81 -5.04 23.48
C VAL A 60 5.29 -5.34 23.76
N GLU A 61 5.89 -6.28 23.04
CA GLU A 61 7.32 -6.60 23.16
C GLU A 61 8.23 -5.42 22.80
N SER A 62 7.79 -4.54 21.89
CA SER A 62 8.57 -3.37 21.45
C SER A 62 8.54 -2.19 22.43
N LEU A 63 7.72 -2.25 23.48
CA LEU A 63 7.60 -1.17 24.45
C LEU A 63 8.78 -1.18 25.42
N ASP A 64 9.58 -0.12 25.35
CA ASP A 64 10.64 0.13 26.33
C ASP A 64 10.09 0.46 27.73
N ASP A 65 8.86 1.01 27.82
CA ASP A 65 8.23 1.41 29.09
C ASP A 65 6.71 1.17 29.07
N ILE A 66 6.24 0.27 29.94
CA ILE A 66 4.82 -0.08 30.10
C ILE A 66 4.10 0.91 31.04
N SER A 67 4.82 1.70 31.84
CA SER A 67 4.25 2.60 32.85
C SER A 67 3.42 3.73 32.23
N ASP A 68 3.87 4.28 31.11
CA ASP A 68 3.13 5.27 30.32
C ASP A 68 1.81 4.71 29.82
N LEU A 69 1.81 3.43 29.47
CA LEU A 69 0.66 2.71 28.94
C LEU A 69 -0.42 2.47 30.00
N ILE A 70 0.00 2.01 31.17
CA ILE A 70 -0.87 1.83 32.34
C ILE A 70 -1.43 3.18 32.79
N SER A 71 -0.58 4.20 32.87
CA SER A 71 -0.96 5.56 33.25
C SER A 71 -1.98 6.17 32.29
N ALA A 72 -1.81 5.97 30.98
CA ALA A 72 -2.73 6.45 29.96
C ALA A 72 -4.12 5.79 30.03
N GLN A 73 -4.20 4.56 30.54
CA GLN A 73 -5.47 3.86 30.79
C GLN A 73 -6.12 4.27 32.13
N GLY A 74 -5.42 5.05 32.96
CA GLY A 74 -5.90 5.50 34.26
C GLY A 74 -6.09 4.35 35.25
N VAL A 75 -5.32 3.27 35.10
CA VAL A 75 -5.35 2.10 35.98
C VAL A 75 -4.20 2.22 36.98
N ASP A 76 -4.46 1.88 38.24
CA ASP A 76 -3.44 1.83 39.31
C ASP A 76 -2.96 0.37 39.44
N ILE A 77 -1.80 0.07 38.89
CA ILE A 77 -1.14 -1.24 38.94
C ILE A 77 0.26 -1.04 39.51
N ASP A 78 0.60 -1.86 40.51
CA ASP A 78 1.97 -1.94 40.99
C ASP A 78 2.85 -2.60 39.92
N LEU A 79 3.85 -1.87 39.43
CA LEU A 79 4.77 -2.36 38.40
C LEU A 79 5.66 -3.51 38.91
N GLU A 80 5.77 -3.70 40.23
CA GLU A 80 6.46 -4.85 40.84
C GLU A 80 5.59 -6.12 40.87
N ASP A 81 4.27 -6.00 40.62
CA ASP A 81 3.35 -7.15 40.51
C ASP A 81 3.28 -7.63 39.04
N GLU A 82 4.24 -8.49 38.68
CA GLU A 82 4.34 -9.09 37.33
C GLU A 82 3.02 -9.74 36.88
N VAL A 83 2.27 -10.36 37.80
CA VAL A 83 1.00 -11.02 37.45
C VAL A 83 -0.10 -10.00 37.10
N ALA A 84 -0.14 -8.87 37.81
CA ALA A 84 -1.07 -7.78 37.50
C ALA A 84 -0.71 -7.08 36.19
N VAL A 85 0.59 -6.88 35.92
CA VAL A 85 1.09 -6.31 34.67
C VAL A 85 0.77 -7.22 33.48
N ASP A 86 1.07 -8.51 33.56
CA ASP A 86 0.77 -9.49 32.51
C ASP A 86 -0.73 -9.52 32.19
N LYS A 87 -1.57 -9.55 33.22
CA LYS A 87 -3.03 -9.55 33.04
C LYS A 87 -3.55 -8.24 32.41
N PHE A 88 -2.91 -7.10 32.71
CA PHE A 88 -3.24 -5.84 32.04
C PHE A 88 -2.85 -5.89 30.58
N LEU A 89 -1.62 -6.30 30.28
CA LEU A 89 -1.11 -6.42 28.92
C LEU A 89 -2.01 -7.35 28.11
N ASP A 90 -2.36 -8.53 28.63
CA ASP A 90 -3.28 -9.53 28.04
C ASP A 90 -4.62 -8.95 27.57
N ASN A 91 -5.11 -7.92 28.25
CA ASN A 91 -6.39 -7.28 27.94
C ASN A 91 -6.24 -5.91 27.28
N TYR A 92 -5.02 -5.42 27.11
CA TYR A 92 -4.76 -4.12 26.53
C TYR A 92 -5.19 -4.06 25.06
N LYS A 93 -5.96 -3.02 24.74
CA LYS A 93 -6.41 -2.68 23.39
C LYS A 93 -6.03 -1.22 23.09
N PRO A 94 -5.14 -0.97 22.12
CA PRO A 94 -4.84 0.40 21.72
C PRO A 94 -6.10 1.06 21.14
N GLN A 95 -6.29 2.36 21.40
CA GLN A 95 -7.45 3.08 20.88
C GLN A 95 -7.42 3.17 19.34
N GLN A 96 -6.24 3.40 18.78
CA GLN A 96 -5.98 3.50 17.36
C GLN A 96 -4.60 2.97 17.01
N PHE A 97 -4.43 2.49 15.79
CA PHE A 97 -3.13 2.15 15.24
C PHE A 97 -3.03 2.49 13.76
N ASN A 98 -1.78 2.55 13.30
CA ASN A 98 -1.47 2.86 11.91
C ASN A 98 -1.65 1.62 11.05
N VAL A 99 -2.21 1.82 9.86
CA VAL A 99 -2.28 0.82 8.80
C VAL A 99 -1.70 1.40 7.53
N VAL A 100 -1.07 0.53 6.74
CA VAL A 100 -0.71 0.87 5.37
C VAL A 100 -1.88 0.56 4.46
N VAL A 101 -2.17 1.48 3.56
CA VAL A 101 -3.24 1.35 2.57
C VAL A 101 -2.73 1.63 1.17
N ALA A 102 -3.18 0.81 0.22
CA ALA A 102 -3.06 1.04 -1.21
C ALA A 102 -4.32 1.76 -1.71
N LYS A 103 -4.14 2.74 -2.61
CA LYS A 103 -5.21 3.62 -3.09
C LYS A 103 -5.21 3.69 -4.61
N ALA A 104 -6.38 3.64 -5.22
CA ALA A 104 -6.57 3.84 -6.66
C ALA A 104 -7.80 4.70 -6.94
N VAL A 105 -7.66 5.70 -7.81
CA VAL A 105 -8.75 6.64 -8.11
C VAL A 105 -8.91 6.86 -9.61
N TYR A 106 -10.15 6.78 -10.08
CA TYR A 106 -10.57 7.18 -11.41
C TYR A 106 -12.03 7.65 -11.42
N ASP A 107 -12.27 8.89 -11.85
CA ASP A 107 -13.59 9.51 -11.88
C ASP A 107 -14.34 9.37 -10.53
N ILE A 108 -15.52 8.72 -10.51
CA ILE A 108 -16.29 8.46 -9.29
C ILE A 108 -15.75 7.26 -8.50
N HIS A 109 -14.85 6.46 -9.06
CA HIS A 109 -14.32 5.25 -8.42
C HIS A 109 -13.11 5.60 -7.57
N SER A 110 -13.19 5.25 -6.29
CA SER A 110 -12.12 5.41 -5.30
C SER A 110 -11.95 4.09 -4.54
N TRP A 111 -10.97 3.31 -4.91
CA TRP A 111 -10.71 2.00 -4.30
C TRP A 111 -9.58 2.12 -3.27
N VAL A 112 -9.76 1.43 -2.15
CA VAL A 112 -8.75 1.30 -1.11
C VAL A 112 -8.57 -0.16 -0.77
N ARG A 113 -7.31 -0.61 -0.64
CA ARG A 113 -6.97 -1.90 -0.06
C ARG A 113 -6.19 -1.66 1.22
N ILE A 114 -6.63 -2.28 2.30
CA ILE A 114 -5.92 -2.26 3.58
C ILE A 114 -4.92 -3.42 3.56
N LEU A 115 -3.63 -3.10 3.77
CA LEU A 115 -2.54 -4.04 3.52
C LEU A 115 -2.01 -4.68 4.80
N THR A 116 -1.62 -3.86 5.77
CA THR A 116 -0.99 -4.36 7.00
C THR A 116 -1.17 -3.37 8.15
N ILE A 117 -1.10 -3.90 9.37
CA ILE A 117 -0.95 -3.13 10.60
C ILE A 117 0.54 -2.97 10.86
N SER A 118 1.05 -1.74 10.83
CA SER A 118 2.49 -1.50 10.97
C SER A 118 2.80 -0.08 11.40
N THR A 119 4.04 0.19 11.78
CA THR A 119 4.51 1.54 12.11
C THR A 119 5.31 2.15 10.95
N PRO A 120 5.32 3.49 10.81
CA PRO A 120 6.17 4.16 9.82
C PRO A 120 7.62 3.74 9.88
N GLU A 121 8.15 3.55 11.09
CA GLU A 121 9.53 3.18 11.36
C GLU A 121 9.90 1.81 10.77
N ASP A 122 8.98 0.84 10.83
CA ASP A 122 9.21 -0.53 10.34
C ASP A 122 9.15 -0.63 8.81
N GLU A 123 8.27 0.16 8.18
CA GLU A 123 7.95 0.02 6.75
C GLU A 123 8.72 0.97 5.84
N GLU A 124 9.33 2.04 6.35
CA GLU A 124 9.89 3.11 5.51
C GLU A 124 10.89 2.58 4.47
N TYR A 125 11.71 1.59 4.84
CA TYR A 125 12.70 0.97 3.96
C TYR A 125 12.07 0.16 2.81
N TYR A 126 10.88 -0.38 3.02
CA TYR A 126 10.20 -1.28 2.09
C TYR A 126 8.92 -0.68 1.51
N PHE A 127 8.66 0.62 1.74
CA PHE A 127 7.41 1.27 1.36
C PHE A 127 7.09 1.19 -0.15
N HIS A 128 8.11 1.05 -0.99
CA HIS A 128 7.94 0.81 -2.42
C HIS A 128 7.17 -0.50 -2.74
N ASN A 129 7.17 -1.48 -1.85
CA ASN A 129 6.33 -2.69 -1.98
C ASN A 129 4.85 -2.36 -1.84
N HIS A 130 4.50 -1.43 -0.96
CA HIS A 130 3.12 -0.97 -0.81
C HIS A 130 2.66 -0.17 -2.03
N GLU A 131 3.57 0.58 -2.65
CA GLU A 131 3.32 1.24 -3.94
C GLU A 131 3.08 0.24 -5.09
N ILE A 132 3.74 -0.92 -5.06
CA ILE A 132 3.45 -2.02 -6.00
C ILE A 132 2.01 -2.50 -5.82
N GLU A 133 1.54 -2.67 -4.58
CA GLU A 133 0.16 -3.04 -4.30
C GLU A 133 -0.84 -1.96 -4.73
N ALA A 134 -0.51 -0.68 -4.57
CA ALA A 134 -1.34 0.42 -5.06
C ALA A 134 -1.46 0.39 -6.59
N ILE A 135 -0.38 0.10 -7.31
CA ILE A 135 -0.42 -0.06 -8.77
C ILE A 135 -1.28 -1.28 -9.15
N ARG A 136 -1.13 -2.43 -8.47
CA ARG A 136 -1.98 -3.63 -8.69
C ARG A 136 -3.46 -3.32 -8.48
N LEU A 137 -3.80 -2.57 -7.44
CA LEU A 137 -5.16 -2.09 -7.19
C LEU A 137 -5.67 -1.22 -8.36
N GLY A 138 -4.83 -0.33 -8.89
CA GLY A 138 -5.16 0.47 -10.07
C GLY A 138 -5.37 -0.37 -11.34
N ILE A 139 -4.59 -1.44 -11.53
CA ILE A 139 -4.80 -2.39 -12.63
C ILE A 139 -6.14 -3.12 -12.47
N GLY A 140 -6.46 -3.56 -11.26
CA GLY A 140 -7.76 -4.17 -10.94
C GLY A 140 -8.92 -3.23 -11.27
N LEU A 141 -8.83 -1.96 -10.85
CA LEU A 141 -9.83 -0.94 -11.19
C LEU A 141 -9.93 -0.74 -12.72
N ARG A 142 -8.80 -0.67 -13.42
CA ARG A 142 -8.78 -0.55 -14.89
C ARG A 142 -9.53 -1.69 -15.57
N ARG A 143 -9.29 -2.92 -15.13
CA ARG A 143 -9.96 -4.14 -15.62
C ARG A 143 -11.45 -4.10 -15.33
N HIS A 144 -11.84 -3.76 -14.10
CA HIS A 144 -13.26 -3.62 -13.70
C HIS A 144 -14.02 -2.63 -14.59
N LEU A 145 -13.37 -1.54 -14.99
CA LEU A 145 -13.94 -0.53 -15.88
C LEU A 145 -13.87 -0.91 -17.37
N ASN A 146 -13.12 -1.97 -17.71
CA ASN A 146 -12.80 -2.39 -19.07
C ASN A 146 -12.26 -1.22 -19.94
N LEU A 147 -11.29 -0.47 -19.40
CA LEU A 147 -10.66 0.67 -20.07
C LEU A 147 -9.19 0.39 -20.37
N ASP A 148 -8.69 0.86 -21.51
CA ASP A 148 -7.24 0.89 -21.78
C ASP A 148 -6.68 2.30 -21.52
N ILE A 149 -6.49 2.60 -20.23
CA ILE A 149 -5.95 3.89 -19.77
C ILE A 149 -4.70 3.70 -18.89
N PRO A 150 -3.83 4.71 -18.80
CA PRO A 150 -2.63 4.63 -17.98
C PRO A 150 -2.93 4.48 -16.49
N VAL A 151 -2.18 3.63 -15.81
CA VAL A 151 -2.09 3.57 -14.34
C VAL A 151 -0.83 4.31 -13.90
N ILE A 152 -1.00 5.35 -13.09
CA ILE A 152 0.05 6.32 -12.76
C ILE A 152 0.35 6.31 -11.27
N ASN A 153 1.63 6.19 -10.93
CA ASN A 153 2.14 6.22 -9.56
C ASN A 153 3.36 7.17 -9.45
N ASP A 154 3.67 7.69 -8.26
CA ASP A 154 4.80 8.60 -8.05
C ASP A 154 6.11 7.91 -7.59
N CYS A 155 6.07 6.60 -7.30
CA CYS A 155 7.22 5.77 -6.98
C CYS A 155 7.82 5.11 -8.23
N GLN A 156 8.97 5.63 -8.68
CA GLN A 156 9.69 5.09 -9.84
C GLN A 156 10.09 3.62 -9.68
N ASN A 157 10.44 3.20 -8.45
CA ASN A 157 10.87 1.82 -8.19
C ASN A 157 9.72 0.83 -8.37
N ALA A 158 8.53 1.17 -7.90
CA ALA A 158 7.33 0.36 -8.07
C ALA A 158 6.91 0.27 -9.54
N VAL A 159 6.92 1.39 -10.26
CA VAL A 159 6.63 1.42 -11.71
C VAL A 159 7.64 0.56 -12.49
N ARG A 160 8.94 0.72 -12.21
CA ARG A 160 10.00 -0.09 -12.83
C ARG A 160 9.78 -1.60 -12.62
N TYR A 161 9.38 -2.00 -11.43
CA TYR A 161 9.12 -3.40 -11.10
C TYR A 161 7.98 -4.01 -11.94
N LEU A 162 6.99 -3.20 -12.33
CA LEU A 162 5.77 -3.67 -12.98
C LEU A 162 5.69 -3.40 -14.49
N GLN A 163 6.49 -2.48 -15.04
CA GLN A 163 6.40 -2.06 -16.45
C GLN A 163 6.58 -3.22 -17.45
N GLY A 164 7.30 -4.29 -17.08
CA GLY A 164 7.48 -5.49 -17.91
C GLY A 164 6.42 -6.58 -17.72
N LYS A 165 5.53 -6.44 -16.73
CA LYS A 165 4.49 -7.41 -16.40
C LYS A 165 3.11 -6.97 -16.85
N TYR A 166 2.87 -5.67 -16.88
CA TYR A 166 1.57 -5.10 -17.18
C TYR A 166 1.72 -3.90 -18.13
N PRO A 167 0.85 -3.80 -19.15
CA PRO A 167 0.91 -2.69 -20.09
C PRO A 167 0.41 -1.39 -19.46
N ASN A 168 0.89 -0.27 -20.02
CA ASN A 168 0.36 1.08 -19.78
C ASN A 168 0.39 1.49 -18.28
N ILE A 169 1.50 1.19 -17.60
CA ILE A 169 1.83 1.68 -16.25
C ILE A 169 2.96 2.69 -16.38
N GLY A 170 2.86 3.80 -15.65
CA GLY A 170 3.84 4.86 -15.73
C GLY A 170 4.04 5.66 -14.45
N TRP A 171 5.10 6.46 -14.49
CA TRP A 171 5.49 7.37 -13.43
C TRP A 171 5.07 8.80 -13.76
N GLN A 172 4.53 9.51 -12.77
CA GLN A 172 4.40 10.97 -12.80
C GLN A 172 4.73 11.54 -11.41
N PRO A 173 5.12 12.82 -11.28
CA PRO A 173 5.43 13.40 -9.98
C PRO A 173 4.20 13.44 -9.05
N ARG A 174 4.43 13.45 -7.73
CA ARG A 174 3.40 13.37 -6.67
C ARG A 174 2.19 14.30 -6.83
N ASN A 175 2.41 15.52 -7.33
CA ASN A 175 1.32 16.47 -7.57
C ASN A 175 0.28 15.94 -8.58
N CYS A 176 0.68 15.08 -9.51
CA CYS A 176 -0.19 14.44 -10.50
C CYS A 176 -1.01 13.28 -9.92
N VAL A 177 -0.57 12.66 -8.83
CA VAL A 177 -1.31 11.59 -8.11
C VAL A 177 -1.94 12.09 -6.80
N SER A 178 -1.99 13.41 -6.60
CA SER A 178 -2.47 14.05 -5.36
C SER A 178 -3.91 13.70 -4.96
N VAL A 179 -4.72 13.16 -5.88
CA VAL A 179 -6.07 12.68 -5.58
C VAL A 179 -5.99 11.36 -4.80
N ALA A 180 -5.27 10.36 -5.32
CA ALA A 180 -5.01 9.11 -4.61
C ALA A 180 -4.29 9.38 -3.28
N HIS A 181 -3.30 10.29 -3.28
CA HIS A 181 -2.56 10.63 -2.07
C HIS A 181 -3.44 11.13 -0.91
N ARG A 182 -4.50 11.87 -1.23
CA ARG A 182 -5.42 12.45 -0.24
C ARG A 182 -6.63 11.58 0.07
N LEU A 183 -6.83 10.49 -0.66
CA LEU A 183 -7.98 9.61 -0.48
C LEU A 183 -7.95 8.98 0.91
N LYS A 184 -9.08 9.06 1.62
CA LYS A 184 -9.29 8.41 2.93
C LYS A 184 -10.12 7.13 2.76
N ILE A 185 -9.95 6.16 3.67
CA ILE A 185 -10.76 4.92 3.68
C ILE A 185 -12.26 5.25 3.64
N ALA A 186 -12.70 6.21 4.45
CA ALA A 186 -14.11 6.64 4.52
C ALA A 186 -14.67 7.28 3.22
N GLN A 187 -13.80 7.64 2.27
CA GLN A 187 -14.18 8.20 0.97
C GLN A 187 -14.18 7.14 -0.14
N ALA A 188 -13.74 5.92 0.16
CA ALA A 188 -13.64 4.86 -0.81
C ALA A 188 -15.03 4.37 -1.24
N THR A 189 -15.21 4.17 -2.54
CA THR A 189 -16.38 3.50 -3.11
C THR A 189 -16.28 1.97 -2.98
N LYS A 190 -15.06 1.44 -2.79
CA LYS A 190 -14.81 0.03 -2.52
C LYS A 190 -13.59 -0.11 -1.59
N VAL A 191 -13.72 -0.93 -0.56
CA VAL A 191 -12.64 -1.23 0.39
C VAL A 191 -12.37 -2.73 0.35
N TYR A 192 -11.12 -3.09 0.12
CA TYR A 192 -10.63 -4.46 0.14
C TYR A 192 -9.90 -4.75 1.45
N ASN A 193 -10.25 -5.86 2.07
CA ASN A 193 -9.46 -6.52 3.10
C ASN A 193 -8.55 -7.58 2.46
N GLU A 194 -7.78 -8.29 3.28
CA GLU A 194 -6.86 -9.34 2.82
C GLU A 194 -7.58 -10.40 1.96
N GLN A 195 -8.69 -10.94 2.47
CA GLN A 195 -9.43 -12.04 1.83
C GLN A 195 -10.14 -11.62 0.52
N ALA A 196 -10.85 -10.49 0.55
CA ALA A 196 -11.65 -10.04 -0.60
C ALA A 196 -10.78 -9.63 -1.80
N TRP A 197 -9.53 -9.22 -1.55
CA TRP A 197 -8.61 -8.93 -2.63
C TRP A 197 -8.13 -10.20 -3.32
N ASP A 198 -7.74 -11.21 -2.56
CA ASP A 198 -7.18 -12.44 -3.09
C ASP A 198 -8.24 -13.20 -3.92
N GLU A 199 -9.49 -13.25 -3.46
CA GLU A 199 -10.60 -13.84 -4.22
C GLU A 199 -10.80 -13.16 -5.59
N GLU A 200 -10.84 -11.83 -5.63
CA GLU A 200 -11.03 -11.09 -6.90
C GLU A 200 -9.78 -11.03 -7.77
N TRP A 201 -8.59 -11.28 -7.22
CA TRP A 201 -7.33 -11.21 -7.94
C TRP A 201 -6.87 -12.57 -8.49
N ASP A 202 -7.08 -13.65 -7.74
CA ASP A 202 -6.69 -15.01 -8.16
C ASP A 202 -7.57 -15.53 -9.30
N GLU A 203 -8.87 -15.20 -9.31
CA GLU A 203 -9.76 -15.47 -10.46
C GLU A 203 -9.18 -14.90 -11.78
N VAL A 204 -8.36 -13.85 -11.69
CA VAL A 204 -7.82 -13.13 -12.85
C VAL A 204 -6.48 -13.72 -13.35
N LEU A 205 -5.69 -14.35 -12.48
CA LEU A 205 -4.45 -15.04 -12.90
C LEU A 205 -4.77 -16.33 -13.67
N ASP A 206 -5.83 -17.02 -13.28
CA ASP A 206 -6.30 -18.24 -13.95
C ASP A 206 -6.85 -17.92 -15.36
N GLU A 207 -7.50 -16.78 -15.57
CA GLU A 207 -7.96 -16.36 -16.90
C GLU A 207 -6.79 -15.99 -17.84
N GLU A 208 -5.74 -15.33 -17.36
CA GLU A 208 -4.57 -14.97 -18.20
C GLU A 208 -3.75 -16.19 -18.62
N LEU A 209 -3.68 -17.25 -17.80
CA LEU A 209 -3.02 -18.52 -18.18
C LEU A 209 -3.77 -19.27 -19.28
N ILE A 210 -5.10 -19.14 -19.36
CA ILE A 210 -5.92 -19.78 -20.39
C ILE A 210 -5.69 -19.12 -21.76
N PHE A 211 -5.43 -17.81 -21.81
CA PHE A 211 -5.16 -17.09 -23.08
C PHE A 211 -3.80 -17.40 -23.70
N ASP A 212 -2.79 -17.77 -22.91
CA ASP A 212 -1.47 -18.15 -23.44
C ASP A 212 -1.45 -19.59 -24.02
N GLU A 213 -2.36 -20.48 -23.59
CA GLU A 213 -2.48 -21.83 -24.15
C GLU A 213 -3.23 -21.87 -25.51
N GLU A 214 -4.16 -20.95 -25.77
CA GLU A 214 -4.88 -20.89 -27.05
C GLU A 214 -4.02 -20.41 -28.22
N ILE A 215 -2.90 -19.72 -27.98
CA ILE A 215 -1.98 -19.27 -29.03
C ILE A 215 -1.08 -20.42 -29.52
N TYR A 216 -0.95 -21.51 -28.76
CA TYR A 216 -0.10 -22.66 -29.11
C TYR A 216 -0.79 -23.81 -29.85
N LEU A 217 -2.11 -23.71 -30.12
CA LEU A 217 -2.87 -24.74 -30.83
C LEU A 217 -3.60 -24.25 -32.11
N GLY A 218 -3.20 -23.10 -32.66
CA GLY A 218 -3.68 -22.57 -33.95
C GLY A 218 -2.72 -22.77 -35.12
#